data_AF-A0A7K8BD78-F1
#
_entry.id   AF-A0A7K8BD78-F1
#
_cell.length_a   1.000
_cell.length_b   1.000
_cell.length_c   1.000
_cell.angle_alpha   90.00
_cell.angle_beta   90.00
_cell.angle_gamma   90.00
#
_symmetry.space_group_name_H-M   'P 1'
#
loop_
_entity.id
_entity.type
_entity.pdbx_description
1 polymer ?
#
loop_
_entity_poly.entity_id
_entity_poly.type
_entity_poly.pdbx_seq_one_letter_code
_entity_poly.pdbx_strand_id
1 'polypeptide(L)' 'GDGGGTWYIDLKTKGGSAGFGKPPVTADVVMSMSSADFVKMFTVKLKPFIAFMPGNCSIKGDMILTWSLEKML' A
#
# COMPACT_ATOMS: atom_id res chain seq x y z
N GLY A 1 -12.33 2.23 1.90
CA GLY A 1 -13.26 3.33 1.54
C GLY A 1 -14.45 2.76 0.81
N ASP A 2 -15.43 3.59 0.42
CA ASP A 2 -16.66 3.14 -0.24
C ASP A 2 -16.35 2.38 -1.55
N GLY A 3 -16.75 1.11 -1.60
CA GLY A 3 -16.38 0.14 -2.65
C GLY A 3 -15.01 -0.55 -2.47
N GLY A 4 -14.35 -0.35 -1.33
CA GLY A 4 -13.00 -0.84 -1.03
C GLY A 4 -12.97 -2.26 -0.44
N GLY A 5 -11.77 -2.83 -0.43
CA GLY A 5 -11.47 -4.16 0.11
C GLY A 5 -10.13 -4.17 0.84
N THR A 6 -9.80 -5.29 1.46
CA THR A 6 -8.45 -5.56 1.94
C THR A 6 -7.74 -6.36 0.85
N TRP A 7 -6.49 -6.00 0.59
CA TRP A 7 -5.60 -6.75 -0.30
C TRP A 7 -4.26 -6.91 0.38
N TYR A 8 -3.52 -7.92 -0.06
CA TYR A 8 -2.14 -8.10 0.36
C TYR A 8 -1.23 -8.38 -0.83
N ILE A 9 0.03 -8.01 -0.65
CA ILE A 9 1.14 -8.38 -1.51
C ILE A 9 2.25 -8.89 -0.59
N ASP A 10 2.71 -10.09 -0.84
CA ASP A 10 3.83 -10.73 -0.20
C ASP A 10 4.99 -10.79 -1.19
N LEU A 11 6.05 -10.05 -0.87
CA LEU A 11 7.30 -10.02 -1.64
C LEU A 11 8.43 -10.74 -0.92
N LYS A 12 8.16 -11.34 0.25
CA LYS A 12 9.17 -11.91 1.15
C LYS A 12 9.26 -13.43 1.03
N THR A 13 8.16 -14.11 0.75
CA THR A 13 8.15 -15.57 0.63
C THR A 13 8.64 -16.02 -0.75
N LYS A 14 9.30 -17.18 -0.81
CA LYS A 14 9.84 -17.76 -2.06
C LYS A 14 8.69 -18.09 -3.02
N GLY A 15 8.45 -17.17 -3.96
CA GLY A 15 7.39 -17.24 -4.97
C GLY A 15 6.57 -15.95 -5.05
N GLY A 16 6.52 -15.18 -3.97
CA GLY A 16 5.64 -14.03 -3.82
C GLY A 16 4.15 -14.43 -3.90
N SER A 17 3.26 -13.61 -3.34
CA SER A 17 1.83 -13.81 -3.54
C SER A 17 1.06 -12.51 -3.43
N ALA A 18 -0.10 -12.43 -4.07
CA ALA A 18 -1.02 -11.32 -3.90
C ALA A 18 -2.45 -11.86 -3.88
N GLY A 19 -3.34 -11.19 -3.15
CA GLY A 19 -4.71 -11.69 -3.01
C GLY A 19 -5.67 -10.69 -2.36
N PHE A 20 -6.94 -11.06 -2.41
CA PHE A 20 -8.03 -10.37 -1.73
C PHE A 20 -8.14 -10.88 -0.29
N GLY A 21 -8.43 -9.98 0.64
CA GLY A 21 -8.60 -10.27 2.06
C GLY A 21 -7.34 -10.06 2.89
N LYS A 22 -7.33 -10.65 4.09
CA LYS A 22 -6.22 -10.55 5.04
C LYS A 22 -5.00 -11.33 4.52
N PRO A 23 -3.77 -10.82 4.73
CA PRO A 23 -2.57 -11.55 4.38
C PRO A 23 -2.48 -12.87 5.17
N PRO A 24 -1.91 -13.94 4.58
CA PRO A 24 -1.73 -15.23 5.25
C PRO A 24 -0.72 -15.17 6.40
N VAL A 25 0.11 -14.13 6.43
CA VAL A 25 1.10 -13.83 7.48
C VAL A 25 0.97 -12.37 7.89
N THR A 26 1.50 -11.99 9.06
CA THR A 26 1.52 -10.60 9.50
C THR A 26 2.24 -9.72 8.48
N ALA A 27 1.58 -8.66 8.01
CA ALA A 27 2.18 -7.69 7.11
C ALA A 27 3.17 -6.78 7.87
N ASP A 28 4.33 -6.52 7.28
CA ASP A 28 5.29 -5.55 7.85
C ASP A 28 4.88 -4.11 7.60
N VAL A 29 4.02 -3.89 6.60
CA VAL A 29 3.49 -2.59 6.22
C VAL A 29 1.99 -2.74 5.93
N VAL A 30 1.19 -1.92 6.59
CA VAL A 30 -0.24 -1.77 6.33
C VAL A 30 -0.49 -0.34 5.88
N MET A 31 -0.99 -0.19 4.65
CA MET A 31 -1.42 1.09 4.10
C MET A 31 -2.95 1.17 4.13
N SER A 32 -3.47 2.33 4.53
CA SER A 32 -4.91 2.60 4.54
C SER A 32 -5.17 3.97 3.91
N MET A 33 -5.94 3.97 2.83
CA MET A 33 -6.26 5.17 2.05
C MET A 33 -7.66 5.04 1.40
N SER A 34 -8.17 6.14 0.84
CA SER A 34 -9.38 6.12 0.04
C SER A 34 -9.16 5.46 -1.33
N SER A 35 -10.21 4.93 -1.95
CA SER A 35 -10.15 4.37 -3.31
C SER A 35 -9.75 5.43 -4.34
N ALA A 36 -10.20 6.68 -4.16
CA ALA A 36 -9.83 7.81 -5.01
C ALA A 36 -8.33 8.12 -4.92
N ASP A 37 -7.72 8.06 -3.73
CA ASP A 37 -6.30 8.36 -3.56
C ASP A 37 -5.41 7.20 -4.04
N PHE A 38 -5.88 5.96 -3.91
CA PHE A 38 -5.23 4.79 -4.53
C PHE A 38 -5.10 4.96 -6.06
N VAL A 39 -6.20 5.29 -6.75
CA VAL A 39 -6.17 5.51 -8.21
C VAL A 39 -5.23 6.66 -8.58
N LYS A 40 -5.20 7.74 -7.81
CA LYS A 40 -4.28 8.87 -8.07
C LYS A 40 -2.80 8.49 -7.88
N MET A 41 -2.50 7.61 -6.93
CA MET A 41 -1.13 7.12 -6.66
C MET A 41 -0.60 6.28 -7.84
N PHE A 42 -1.43 5.39 -8.41
CA PHE A 42 -1.03 4.52 -9.52
C PHE A 42 -1.10 5.18 -10.90
N THR A 43 -1.82 6.30 -11.05
CA THR A 43 -1.90 7.05 -12.32
C THR A 43 -0.81 8.11 -12.48
N VAL A 44 0.24 8.08 -11.63
CA VAL A 44 1.41 8.99 -11.65
C VAL A 44 1.04 10.47 -11.46
N LYS A 45 -0.20 10.77 -11.07
CA LYS A 45 -0.65 12.14 -10.80
C LYS A 45 -0.35 12.60 -9.37
N LEU A 46 0.05 11.69 -8.49
CA LEU A 46 0.50 12.00 -7.15
C LEU A 46 1.97 11.57 -6.98
N LYS A 47 2.84 12.53 -6.65
CA LYS A 47 4.17 12.19 -6.13
C LYS A 47 3.95 11.49 -4.77
N PRO A 48 4.49 10.27 -4.56
CA PRO A 48 4.23 9.45 -3.37
C PRO A 48 4.46 10.19 -2.05
N PHE A 49 5.40 11.13 -2.05
CA PHE A 49 5.74 11.99 -0.90
C PHE A 49 4.60 12.90 -0.39
N ILE A 50 3.65 13.30 -1.24
CA ILE A 50 2.52 14.18 -0.84
C ILE A 50 1.30 13.36 -0.38
N ALA A 51 1.21 12.07 -0.75
CA ALA A 51 0.13 11.19 -0.32
C ALA A 51 0.22 10.80 1.16
N PHE A 52 1.44 10.79 1.71
CA PHE A 52 1.72 10.44 3.11
C PHE A 52 1.66 11.64 4.07
N MET A 53 1.23 12.81 3.60
CA MET A 53 0.93 13.92 4.50
C MET A 53 -0.29 13.59 5.38
N PRO A 54 -0.35 14.13 6.62
CA PRO A 54 -1.42 13.81 7.57
C PRO A 54 -2.79 14.12 6.95
N GLY A 55 -3.60 13.08 6.71
CA GLY A 55 -4.97 13.19 6.19
C GLY A 55 -5.29 12.32 4.97
N ASN A 56 -4.31 11.93 4.15
CA ASN A 56 -4.58 11.27 2.86
C ASN A 56 -4.23 9.77 2.82
N CYS A 57 -3.22 9.35 3.59
CA CYS A 57 -2.83 7.94 3.71
C CYS A 57 -2.23 7.68 5.09
N SER A 58 -2.65 6.61 5.75
CA SER A 58 -2.01 6.10 6.96
C SER A 58 -1.14 4.90 6.61
N ILE A 59 0.15 4.98 6.95
CA ILE A 59 1.05 3.83 6.96
C ILE A 59 1.29 3.42 8.40
N LYS A 60 1.20 2.12 8.66
CA LYS A 60 1.72 1.51 9.88
C LYS A 60 2.70 0.42 9.49
N GLY A 61 3.92 0.45 10.03
CA GLY A 61 4.93 -0.55 9.71
C GLY A 61 6.31 0.02 9.46
N ASP A 62 7.14 -0.77 8.76
CA ASP A 62 8.50 -0.39 8.39
C ASP A 62 8.52 0.68 7.28
N MET A 63 8.97 1.88 7.64
CA MET A 63 9.04 3.03 6.73
C MET A 63 10.06 2.82 5.60
N ILE A 64 11.10 2.00 5.79
CA ILE A 64 12.10 1.72 4.75
C ILE A 64 11.49 0.79 3.68
N LEU A 65 10.73 -0.23 4.09
CA LEU A 65 10.02 -1.12 3.18
C LEU A 65 8.94 -0.40 2.37
N THR A 66 8.32 0.61 2.98
CA THR A 66 7.37 1.49 2.28
C THR A 66 8.04 2.20 1.11
N TRP A 67 9.30 2.64 1.27
CA TRP A 67 10.09 3.29 0.22
C TRP A 67 10.52 2.32 -0.89
N SER A 68 10.72 1.04 -0.56
CA SER A 68 10.98 0.01 -1.56
C SER A 68 9.77 -0.20 -2.48
N LEU A 69 8.55 -0.14 -1.93
CA LEU A 69 7.32 -0.25 -2.72
C LEU A 69 7.17 0.94 -3.69
N GLU A 70 7.56 2.15 -3.29
CA GLU A 70 7.60 3.32 -4.17
C GLU A 70 8.46 3.07 -5.42
N LYS A 71 9.61 2.42 -5.26
CA LYS A 71 10.53 2.13 -6.37
C LYS A 71 10.03 1.06 -7.34
N MET A 72 8.99 0.32 -6.97
CA MET A 72 8.38 -0.71 -7.81
C MET A 72 7.18 -0.18 -8.62
N LEU A 73 6.74 1.06 -8.35
CA LEU A 73 5.71 1.80 -9.08
C LEU A 73 6.34 2.74 -10.10
#